data_AF-A0A539ECG7-F1
#
_entry.id   AF-A0A539ECG7-F1
#
_cell.length_a   1.000
_cell.length_b   1.000
_cell.length_c   1.000
_cell.angle_alpha   90.00
_cell.angle_beta   90.00
_cell.angle_gamma   90.00
#
_symmetry.space_group_name_H-M   'P 1'
#
loop_
_entity.id
_entity.type
_entity.pdbx_description
1 polymer ?
#
loop_
_entity_poly.entity_id
_entity_poly.type
_entity_poly.pdbx_seq_one_letter_code
_entity_poly.pdbx_strand_id
1 'polypeptide(L)'
;INAAGTTIILTTHYLEEAEQLCRNIAIIDQGRIVANSSMRELLNRMNSHTLLLDLVRPLQVVPELRGFIVGRIDDLTLEVEVPRDTYINGLFVALSAQGIEVRSLRNKSNRLEELFIRLVNNKETVA
;
A
#
# COMPACT_ATOMS: atom_id res chain seq x y z
N ILE A 1 10.79 -7.75 -22.65
CA ILE A 1 9.68 -7.31 -23.55
C ILE A 1 10.05 -6.24 -24.57
N ASN A 2 10.98 -5.30 -24.32
CA ASN A 2 11.35 -4.26 -25.31
C ASN A 2 12.77 -4.39 -25.94
N ALA A 3 13.34 -5.61 -25.98
CA ALA A 3 14.75 -5.83 -26.33
C ALA A 3 15.14 -5.38 -27.75
N ALA A 4 14.17 -5.21 -28.66
CA ALA A 4 14.38 -4.78 -30.04
C ALA A 4 14.12 -3.28 -30.30
N GLY A 5 13.89 -2.47 -29.26
CA GLY A 5 13.60 -1.03 -29.41
C GLY A 5 12.14 -0.69 -29.78
N THR A 6 11.26 -1.69 -29.85
CA THR A 6 9.82 -1.51 -30.10
C THR A 6 9.14 -0.81 -28.92
N THR A 7 8.33 0.21 -29.21
CA THR A 7 7.44 0.83 -28.21
C THR A 7 6.18 -0.01 -28.06
N ILE A 8 5.86 -0.42 -26.83
CA ILE A 8 4.69 -1.23 -26.51
C ILE A 8 3.76 -0.39 -25.62
N ILE A 9 2.49 -0.31 -26.01
CA ILE A 9 1.42 0.26 -25.19
C ILE A 9 0.59 -0.89 -24.65
N LEU A 10 0.54 -1.01 -23.33
CA LEU A 10 -0.31 -1.96 -22.63
C LEU A 10 -1.49 -1.19 -22.00
N THR A 11 -2.71 -1.60 -22.33
CA THR A 11 -3.93 -1.14 -21.66
C THR A 11 -4.50 -2.30 -20.87
N THR A 12 -4.58 -2.16 -19.55
CA THR A 12 -5.14 -3.18 -18.66
C THR A 12 -5.87 -2.48 -17.52
N HIS A 13 -6.92 -3.11 -17.01
CA HIS A 13 -7.54 -2.73 -15.73
C HIS A 13 -6.95 -3.52 -14.56
N TYR A 14 -6.08 -4.50 -14.82
CA TYR A 14 -5.35 -5.24 -13.79
C TYR A 14 -4.07 -4.50 -13.43
N LEU A 15 -4.11 -3.76 -12.32
CA LEU A 15 -3.01 -2.92 -11.87
C LEU A 15 -1.73 -3.72 -11.57
N GLU A 16 -1.86 -4.95 -11.09
CA GLU A 16 -0.72 -5.85 -10.84
C GLU A 16 0.11 -6.13 -12.10
N GLU A 17 -0.53 -6.33 -13.25
CA GLU A 17 0.15 -6.53 -14.53
C GLU A 17 0.92 -5.26 -14.95
N ALA A 18 0.30 -4.09 -14.78
CA ALA A 18 0.93 -2.82 -15.09
C ALA A 18 2.15 -2.57 -14.19
N GLU A 19 2.06 -2.90 -12.89
CA GLU A 19 3.18 -2.78 -11.95
C GLU A 19 4.34 -3.72 -12.32
N GLN A 20 4.05 -4.94 -12.76
CA GLN A 20 5.09 -5.93 -13.12
C GLN A 20 5.75 -5.66 -14.48
N LEU A 21 4.99 -5.18 -15.47
CA LEU A 21 5.43 -5.13 -16.86
C LEU A 21 5.88 -3.74 -17.31
N CYS A 22 5.40 -2.66 -16.68
CA CYS A 22 5.58 -1.30 -17.19
C CYS A 22 6.53 -0.44 -16.33
N ARG A 23 7.41 0.31 -17.01
CA ARG A 23 8.27 1.32 -16.38
C ARG A 23 7.55 2.64 -16.15
N ASN A 24 6.64 2.98 -17.06
CA ASN A 24 5.82 4.18 -17.06
C ASN A 24 4.36 3.80 -17.02
N ILE A 25 3.54 4.63 -16.38
CA ILE A 25 2.11 4.39 -16.24
C ILE A 25 1.35 5.69 -16.48
N ALA A 26 0.23 5.55 -17.18
CA ALA A 26 -0.78 6.58 -17.30
C ALA A 26 -2.10 6.04 -16.74
N ILE A 27 -2.71 6.76 -15.81
CA ILE A 27 -4.02 6.41 -15.25
C ILE A 27 -5.05 7.32 -15.92
N ILE A 28 -6.10 6.71 -16.46
CA ILE A 28 -7.20 7.39 -17.12
C ILE A 28 -8.46 7.21 -16.28
N ASP A 29 -9.11 8.32 -15.92
CA ASP A 29 -10.45 8.34 -15.32
C ASP A 29 -11.34 9.30 -16.09
N GLN A 30 -12.59 8.90 -16.37
CA GLN A 30 -13.58 9.69 -17.13
C GLN A 30 -13.03 10.32 -18.43
N GLY A 31 -12.21 9.57 -19.18
CA GLY A 31 -11.63 10.03 -20.44
C GLY A 31 -10.51 11.07 -20.30
N ARG A 32 -9.99 11.29 -19.08
CA ARG A 32 -8.88 12.21 -18.80
C ARG A 32 -7.72 11.48 -18.15
N ILE A 33 -6.49 11.86 -18.50
CA ILE A 33 -5.30 11.36 -17.83
C ILE A 33 -5.18 12.06 -16.48
N VAL A 34 -5.31 11.31 -15.38
CA VAL A 34 -5.22 11.80 -14.00
C VAL A 34 -3.83 11.56 -13.39
N ALA A 35 -3.05 10.65 -13.95
CA ALA A 35 -1.65 10.47 -13.62
C ALA A 35 -0.86 10.07 -14.86
N ASN A 36 0.36 10.59 -15.01
CA ASN A 36 1.31 10.22 -16.05
C ASN A 36 2.73 10.38 -15.50
N SER A 37 3.38 9.29 -15.12
CA SER A 37 4.71 9.31 -14.51
C SER A 37 5.40 7.97 -14.64
N SER A 38 6.63 7.86 -14.15
CA SER A 38 7.23 6.54 -13.93
C SER A 38 6.50 5.79 -12.83
N MET A 39 6.52 4.45 -12.88
CA MET A 39 5.97 3.58 -11.84
C MET A 39 6.60 3.89 -10.48
N ARG A 40 7.93 4.10 -10.46
CA ARG A 40 8.68 4.43 -9.25
C ARG A 40 8.24 5.74 -8.62
N GLU A 41 8.06 6.80 -9.42
CA GLU A 41 7.57 8.09 -8.93
C GLU A 41 6.15 7.99 -8.40
N LEU A 42 5.28 7.23 -9.09
CA LEU A 42 3.91 7.04 -8.66
C LEU A 42 3.85 6.33 -7.30
N LEU A 43 4.55 5.20 -7.15
CA LEU A 43 4.63 4.45 -5.89
C LEU A 43 5.30 5.24 -4.75
N ASN A 44 6.21 6.17 -5.09
CA ASN A 44 6.83 7.06 -4.11
C ASN A 44 5.89 8.12 -3.54
N ARG A 45 4.72 8.37 -4.16
CA ARG A 45 3.71 9.30 -3.61
C ARG A 45 3.05 8.77 -2.34
N MET A 46 3.14 7.47 -2.07
CA MET A 46 2.68 6.92 -0.79
C MET A 46 3.72 7.18 0.29
N ASN A 47 3.34 7.87 1.37
CA ASN A 47 4.24 8.18 2.49
C ASN A 47 4.27 7.10 3.57
N SER A 48 3.64 5.96 3.31
CA SER A 48 3.50 4.84 4.23
C SER A 48 3.60 3.51 3.49
N HIS A 49 3.82 2.45 4.26
CA HIS A 49 3.67 1.08 3.81
C HIS A 49 2.74 0.35 4.78
N THR A 50 1.86 -0.48 4.23
CA THR A 50 0.91 -1.26 5.02
C THR A 50 1.47 -2.66 5.27
N LEU A 51 1.54 -3.04 6.54
CA LEU A 51 2.00 -4.34 7.00
C LEU A 51 0.80 -5.15 7.49
N LEU A 52 0.81 -6.43 7.19
CA LEU A 52 -0.10 -7.40 7.78
C LEU A 52 0.68 -8.24 8.78
N LEU A 53 0.19 -8.28 10.02
CA LEU A 53 0.77 -9.01 11.13
C LEU A 53 -0.15 -10.16 11.50
N ASP A 54 0.35 -11.39 11.39
CA ASP A 54 -0.35 -12.56 11.92
C ASP A 54 -0.01 -12.71 13.39
N LEU A 55 -1.03 -12.93 14.22
CA LEU A 55 -0.89 -13.00 15.65
C LEU A 55 -0.85 -14.44 16.15
N VAL A 56 -0.22 -14.65 17.30
CA VAL A 56 -0.22 -15.96 17.96
C VAL A 56 -1.57 -16.25 18.59
N ARG A 57 -2.22 -15.22 19.15
CA ARG A 57 -3.50 -15.30 19.88
C ARG A 57 -4.51 -14.33 19.28
N PRO A 58 -5.81 -14.66 19.31
CA PRO A 58 -6.85 -13.79 18.77
C PRO A 58 -6.98 -12.50 19.59
N LEU A 59 -7.15 -11.38 18.90
CA LEU A 59 -7.42 -10.09 19.51
C LEU A 59 -8.86 -9.97 19.97
N GLN A 60 -9.02 -9.55 21.22
CA GLN A 60 -10.31 -9.13 21.75
C GLN A 60 -10.63 -7.68 21.38
N VAL A 61 -9.60 -6.82 21.36
CA VAL A 61 -9.70 -5.38 21.08
C VAL A 61 -8.54 -4.97 20.18
N VAL A 62 -8.79 -4.02 19.28
CA VAL A 62 -7.73 -3.45 18.42
C VAL A 62 -6.80 -2.59 19.28
N PRO A 63 -5.48 -2.82 19.27
CA PRO A 63 -4.56 -2.04 20.08
C PRO A 63 -4.43 -0.62 19.55
N GLU A 64 -4.49 0.35 20.44
CA GLU A 64 -4.11 1.72 20.11
C GLU A 64 -2.58 1.86 20.19
N LEU A 65 -1.95 2.13 19.05
CA LEU A 65 -0.50 2.27 18.92
C LEU A 65 -0.18 3.70 18.48
N ARG A 66 0.51 4.47 19.34
CA ARG A 66 0.86 5.86 19.03
C ARG A 66 1.73 5.94 17.78
N GLY A 67 1.32 6.76 16.82
CA GLY A 67 2.05 6.97 15.57
C GLY A 67 1.79 5.90 14.50
N PHE A 68 0.91 4.94 14.76
CA PHE A 68 0.51 3.91 13.79
C PHE A 68 -1.01 3.94 13.61
N ILE A 69 -1.46 3.75 12.38
CA ILE A 69 -2.88 3.49 12.09
C ILE A 69 -3.03 1.98 12.09
N VAL A 70 -3.85 1.46 13.00
CA VAL A 70 -4.05 0.02 13.18
C VAL A 70 -5.49 -0.33 12.83
N GLY A 71 -5.65 -1.26 11.91
CA GLY A 71 -6.90 -1.90 11.55
C GLY A 71 -6.88 -3.38 11.93
N ARG A 72 -8.04 -3.95 12.19
CA ARG A 72 -8.21 -5.40 12.36
C ARG A 72 -8.86 -5.96 11.10
N ILE A 73 -8.20 -6.91 10.44
CA ILE A 73 -8.78 -7.65 9.32
C ILE A 73 -9.66 -8.78 9.87
N ASP A 74 -9.11 -9.56 10.78
CA ASP A 74 -9.78 -10.64 11.50
C ASP A 74 -9.17 -10.80 12.90
N ASP A 75 -9.64 -11.77 13.68
CA ASP A 75 -9.19 -11.94 15.05
C ASP A 75 -7.69 -12.24 15.18
N LEU A 76 -7.05 -12.80 14.15
CA LEU A 76 -5.63 -13.17 14.14
C LEU A 76 -4.77 -12.28 13.23
N THR A 77 -5.35 -11.30 12.56
CA THR A 77 -4.64 -10.48 11.57
C THR A 77 -4.84 -8.99 11.84
N LEU A 78 -3.74 -8.31 12.12
CA LEU A 78 -3.69 -6.84 12.18
C LEU A 78 -3.15 -6.28 10.86
N GLU A 79 -3.79 -5.21 10.41
CA GLU A 79 -3.26 -4.31 9.40
C GLU A 79 -2.67 -3.08 10.09
N VAL A 80 -1.43 -2.73 9.77
CA VAL A 80 -0.76 -1.57 10.36
C VAL A 80 -0.16 -0.72 9.25
N GLU A 81 -0.61 0.53 9.15
CA GLU A 81 0.03 1.52 8.28
C GLU A 81 1.23 2.12 9.02
N VAL A 82 2.42 1.91 8.46
CA VAL A 82 3.70 2.39 9.00
C VAL A 82 4.19 3.56 8.13
N PRO A 83 4.31 4.78 8.71
CA PRO A 83 4.92 5.91 8.01
C PRO A 83 6.36 5.60 7.60
N ARG A 84 6.81 6.12 6.44
CA ARG A 84 8.17 5.86 5.91
C ARG A 84 9.29 6.25 6.87
N ASP A 85 9.08 7.28 7.68
CA ASP A 85 10.09 7.81 8.61
C ASP A 85 10.07 7.10 9.98
N THR A 86 9.28 6.03 10.13
CA THR A 86 9.13 5.29 11.39
C THR A 86 9.77 3.92 11.32
N TYR A 87 10.49 3.54 12.38
CA TYR A 87 11.09 2.22 12.49
C TYR A 87 10.06 1.16 12.92
N ILE A 88 10.01 0.05 12.18
CA ILE A 88 9.14 -1.10 12.48
C ILE A 88 9.42 -1.68 13.88
N ASN A 89 10.66 -1.60 14.38
CA ASN A 89 10.98 -2.09 15.73
C ASN A 89 10.12 -1.42 16.82
N GLY A 90 9.78 -0.14 16.66
CA GLY A 90 8.91 0.56 17.61
C GLY A 90 7.49 -0.03 17.67
N LEU A 91 7.00 -0.53 16.54
CA LEU A 91 5.71 -1.22 16.45
C LEU A 91 5.71 -2.50 17.30
N PHE A 92 6.75 -3.33 17.18
CA PHE A 92 6.85 -4.58 17.93
C PHE A 92 7.02 -4.37 19.44
N VAL A 93 7.74 -3.32 19.85
CA VAL A 93 7.87 -2.95 21.27
C VAL A 93 6.50 -2.55 21.83
N ALA A 94 5.74 -1.74 21.09
CA ALA A 94 4.41 -1.30 21.52
C ALA A 94 3.41 -2.46 21.60
N LEU A 95 3.44 -3.39 20.64
CA LEU A 95 2.62 -4.61 20.66
C LEU A 95 2.99 -5.53 21.83
N SER A 96 4.28 -5.74 22.05
CA SER A 96 4.79 -6.58 23.15
C SER A 96 4.39 -6.03 24.52
N ALA A 97 4.42 -4.70 24.69
CA ALA A 97 3.99 -4.04 25.92
C ALA A 97 2.50 -4.27 26.25
N GLN A 98 1.69 -4.58 25.25
CA GLN A 98 0.27 -4.94 25.40
C GLN A 98 0.05 -6.47 25.42
N GLY A 99 1.13 -7.27 25.45
CA GLY A 99 1.05 -8.72 25.46
C GLY A 99 0.63 -9.35 24.12
N ILE A 100 0.76 -8.60 23.02
CA ILE A 100 0.41 -9.08 21.67
C ILE A 100 1.65 -9.68 21.02
N GLU A 101 1.61 -10.98 20.79
CA GLU A 101 2.68 -11.73 20.13
C GLU A 101 2.40 -11.86 18.62
N VAL A 102 3.36 -11.43 17.79
CA VAL A 102 3.29 -11.54 16.33
C VAL A 102 4.01 -12.81 15.87
N ARG A 103 3.32 -13.65 15.10
CA ARG A 103 3.83 -14.88 14.48
C ARG A 103 4.59 -14.61 13.18
N SER A 104 4.01 -13.78 12.32
CA SER A 104 4.58 -13.46 11.01
C SER A 104 4.18 -12.06 10.56
N LEU A 105 4.99 -11.50 9.65
CA LEU A 105 4.77 -10.20 9.03
C LEU A 105 4.85 -10.34 7.51
N ARG A 106 3.95 -9.69 6.80
CA ARG A 106 3.99 -9.56 5.33
C ARG A 106 3.65 -8.14 4.90
N ASN A 107 4.23 -7.70 3.78
CA ASN A 107 3.83 -6.45 3.15
C ASN A 107 2.50 -6.65 2.44
N LYS A 108 1.63 -5.65 2.48
CA LYS A 108 0.46 -5.62 1.62
C LYS A 108 0.91 -5.34 0.17
N SER A 109 0.51 -6.21 -0.75
CA SER A 109 0.93 -6.21 -2.16
C SER A 109 0.25 -5.15 -3.01
N ASN A 110 -0.92 -4.64 -2.61
CA ASN A 110 -1.82 -3.89 -3.50
C ASN A 110 -1.59 -2.37 -3.45
N ARG A 111 -0.33 -1.97 -3.54
CA ARG A 111 0.11 -0.57 -3.41
C ARG A 111 -0.40 0.33 -4.54
N LEU A 112 -0.32 -0.15 -5.78
CA LEU A 112 -0.80 0.61 -6.93
C LEU A 112 -2.33 0.76 -6.93
N GLU A 113 -3.05 -0.26 -6.44
CA GLU A 113 -4.50 -0.22 -6.28
C GLU A 113 -4.94 0.81 -5.25
N GLU A 114 -4.30 0.84 -4.07
CA GLU A 114 -4.59 1.85 -3.05
C GLU A 114 -4.34 3.28 -3.58
N LEU A 115 -3.26 3.48 -4.35
CA LEU A 115 -2.99 4.75 -5.02
C LEU A 115 -4.07 5.12 -6.04
N PHE A 116 -4.49 4.16 -6.85
CA PHE A 116 -5.56 4.36 -7.83
C PHE A 116 -6.86 4.80 -7.14
N ILE A 117 -7.28 4.10 -6.09
CA ILE A 117 -8.47 4.46 -5.31
C ILE A 117 -8.34 5.87 -4.74
N ARG A 118 -7.18 6.23 -4.17
CA ARG A 118 -6.94 7.60 -3.67
C ARG A 118 -7.03 8.65 -4.78
N LEU A 119 -6.49 8.39 -5.97
CA LEU A 119 -6.52 9.32 -7.11
C LEU A 119 -7.93 9.51 -7.68
N VAL A 120 -8.73 8.43 -7.75
CA VAL A 120 -10.10 8.48 -8.27
C VAL A 120 -11.07 9.07 -7.25
N ASN A 121 -10.86 8.81 -5.95
CA ASN A 121 -11.70 9.34 -4.87
C ASN A 121 -11.38 10.80 -4.52
N ASN A 122 -10.15 11.28 -4.75
CA ASN A 122 -9.81 12.70 -4.61
C ASN A 122 -10.34 13.56 -5.77
N LYS A 123 -11.67 13.60 -5.93
CA LYS A 123 -12.32 14.57 -6.82
C LYS A 123 -12.27 16.02 -6.31
N GLU A 124 -11.55 16.32 -5.24
CA GLU A 124 -11.44 17.68 -4.71
C GLU A 124 -9.98 18.08 -4.43
N THR A 125 -9.44 18.93 -5.30
CA THR A 125 -8.76 20.21 -4.99
C THR A 125 -7.79 20.54 -6.13
N VAL A 126 -8.33 21.05 -7.23
CA VAL A 126 -7.66 22.11 -7.98
C VAL A 126 -8.72 23.17 -8.21
N ALA A 127 -8.76 24.14 -7.30
CA ALA A 127 -9.36 25.44 -7.54
C ALA A 127 -8.39 26.28 -8.38
#